data_AF-A0A8J7S9Z2-F1
#
_entry.id   AF-A0A8J7S9Z2-F1
#
_cell.length_a   1.000
_cell.length_b   1.000
_cell.length_c   1.000
_cell.angle_alpha   90.00
_cell.angle_beta   90.00
_cell.angle_gamma   90.00
#
_symmetry.space_group_name_H-M   'P 1'
#
loop_
_entity.id
_entity.type
_entity.pdbx_description
1 polymer ?
#
loop_
_entity_poly.entity_id
_entity_poly.type
_entity_poly.pdbx_seq_one_letter_code
_entity_poly.pdbx_strand_id
1 'polypeptide(L)'
;MSWLVIALASVVSGALGAMGLGGGGILLLVLVWAGMPQLTAQGVNLLMILPVGLLGLYFHRKNGLTEKQAALPLLWGGLPGVVLGVWLGSRLEEGTLRSCFGVLILLLAARELWMGLRLLRQNGWRLTAPPQEKP
;
A
#
# COMPACT_ATOMS: atom_id res chain seq x y z
N MET A 1 15.99 -18.27 -2.02
CA MET A 1 15.02 -17.90 -3.07
C MET A 1 15.78 -17.51 -4.33
N SER A 2 15.35 -17.91 -5.52
CA SER A 2 15.98 -17.43 -6.76
C SER A 2 15.60 -15.97 -7.00
N TRP A 3 16.56 -15.14 -7.43
CA TRP A 3 16.36 -13.71 -7.77
C TRP A 3 15.20 -13.48 -8.75
N LEU A 4 14.91 -14.47 -9.59
CA LEU A 4 13.76 -14.52 -10.49
C LEU A 4 12.42 -14.33 -9.79
N VAL A 5 12.21 -14.94 -8.61
CA VAL A 5 10.95 -14.82 -7.86
C VAL A 5 10.76 -13.40 -7.33
N ILE A 6 11.84 -12.79 -6.83
CA ILE A 6 11.81 -11.41 -6.32
C ILE A 6 11.54 -10.42 -7.45
N ALA A 7 12.17 -10.63 -8.61
CA ALA A 7 11.94 -9.81 -9.80
C ALA A 7 10.49 -9.91 -10.28
N LEU A 8 9.94 -11.13 -10.38
CA LEU A 8 8.55 -11.33 -10.81
C LEU A 8 7.54 -10.71 -9.83
N ALA A 9 7.73 -10.93 -8.53
CA ALA A 9 6.90 -10.34 -7.48
C ALA A 9 6.94 -8.81 -7.51
N SER A 10 8.11 -8.23 -7.79
CA SER A 10 8.29 -6.79 -7.93
C SER A 10 7.51 -6.23 -9.12
N VAL A 11 7.51 -6.92 -10.26
CA VAL A 11 6.74 -6.53 -11.45
C VAL A 11 5.25 -6.59 -11.18
N VAL A 12 4.76 -7.69 -10.60
CA VAL A 12 3.33 -7.87 -10.28
C VAL A 12 2.86 -6.85 -9.25
N SER A 13 3.66 -6.62 -8.20
CA SER A 13 3.42 -5.57 -7.21
C SER A 13 3.38 -4.18 -7.87
N GLY A 14 4.34 -3.86 -8.72
CA GLY A 14 4.37 -2.59 -9.45
C GLY A 14 3.12 -2.38 -10.31
N ALA A 15 2.70 -3.41 -11.04
CA ALA A 15 1.50 -3.36 -11.88
C ALA A 15 0.22 -3.15 -11.05
N LEU A 16 0.04 -3.91 -9.97
CA LEU A 16 -1.10 -3.74 -9.05
C LEU A 16 -1.08 -2.38 -8.34
N GLY A 17 0.11 -1.88 -8.01
CA GLY A 17 0.32 -0.53 -7.51
C GLY A 17 -0.12 0.54 -8.52
N ALA A 18 0.25 0.39 -9.79
CA ALA A 18 -0.16 1.30 -10.86
C ALA A 18 -1.68 1.27 -11.12
N MET A 19 -2.34 0.14 -10.87
CA MET A 19 -3.81 0.00 -10.93
C MET A 19 -4.52 0.60 -9.71
N GLY A 20 -3.80 1.14 -8.73
CA GLY A 20 -4.37 1.70 -7.51
C GLY A 20 -4.79 0.66 -6.46
N LEU A 21 -4.48 -0.63 -6.68
CA LEU A 21 -4.83 -1.74 -5.78
C LEU A 21 -3.83 -1.90 -4.62
N GLY A 22 -2.71 -1.18 -4.64
CA GLY A 22 -1.74 -1.18 -3.52
C GLY A 22 -0.81 -2.39 -3.48
N GLY A 23 -0.05 -2.63 -4.56
CA GLY A 23 0.84 -3.80 -4.68
C GLY A 23 1.93 -3.94 -3.61
N GLY A 24 2.22 -2.89 -2.84
CA GLY A 24 3.23 -2.92 -1.77
C GLY A 24 3.03 -4.02 -0.73
N GLY A 25 1.78 -4.38 -0.42
CA GLY A 25 1.49 -5.48 0.51
C GLY A 25 2.05 -6.82 0.02
N ILE A 26 1.96 -7.11 -1.28
CA ILE A 26 2.45 -8.36 -1.88
C ILE A 26 3.98 -8.37 -1.87
N LEU A 27 4.61 -7.25 -2.22
CA LEU A 27 6.07 -7.14 -2.19
C LEU A 27 6.62 -7.35 -0.78
N LEU A 28 5.96 -6.79 0.24
CA LEU A 28 6.34 -7.00 1.64
C LEU A 28 6.27 -8.47 2.04
N LEU A 29 5.18 -9.17 1.71
CA LEU A 29 5.04 -10.60 2.01
C LEU A 29 6.18 -11.42 1.37
N VAL A 30 6.53 -11.13 0.12
CA VAL A 30 7.61 -11.83 -0.58
C VAL A 30 8.98 -11.52 0.02
N LEU A 31 9.28 -10.27 0.37
CA LEU A 31 10.56 -9.88 0.95
C LEU A 31 10.78 -10.51 2.33
N VAL A 32 9.76 -10.49 3.19
CA VAL A 32 9.82 -11.13 4.52
C VAL A 32 9.93 -12.65 4.38
N TRP A 33 9.22 -13.25 3.43
CA TRP A 33 9.34 -14.69 3.14
C TRP A 33 10.70 -15.08 2.57
N ALA A 34 11.38 -14.15 1.87
CA ALA A 34 12.75 -14.31 1.42
C ALA A 34 13.79 -14.20 2.55
N GLY A 35 13.38 -13.96 3.80
CA GLY A 35 14.25 -13.85 4.96
C GLY A 35 14.81 -12.44 5.21
N MET A 36 14.27 -11.42 4.55
CA MET A 36 14.67 -10.03 4.79
C MET A 36 14.11 -9.53 6.12
N PRO A 37 14.89 -8.79 6.93
CA PRO A 37 14.39 -8.19 8.14
C PRO A 37 13.19 -7.27 7.88
N GLN A 38 12.20 -7.30 8.78
CA GLN A 38 10.93 -6.61 8.60
C GLN A 38 11.08 -5.11 8.30
N LEU A 39 11.97 -4.43 9.03
CA LEU A 39 12.22 -2.99 8.85
C LEU A 39 12.88 -2.69 7.49
N THR A 40 13.82 -3.53 7.07
CA THR A 40 14.48 -3.43 5.76
C THR A 40 13.50 -3.68 4.62
N ALA A 41 12.65 -4.71 4.75
CA ALA A 41 11.61 -5.02 3.77
C ALA A 41 10.65 -3.84 3.57
N GLN A 42 10.27 -3.14 4.65
CA GLN A 42 9.46 -1.92 4.58
C GLN A 42 10.17 -0.78 3.84
N GLY A 43 11.46 -0.56 4.10
CA GLY A 43 12.25 0.45 3.40
C GLY A 43 12.34 0.17 1.89
N VAL A 44 12.67 -1.09 1.51
CA VAL A 44 12.73 -1.50 0.10
C VAL A 44 11.39 -1.36 -0.59
N ASN A 45 10.30 -1.75 0.08
CA ASN A 45 8.95 -1.57 -0.44
C ASN A 45 8.60 -0.10 -0.70
N LEU A 46 8.99 0.80 0.20
CA LEU A 46 8.78 2.25 0.03
C LEU A 46 9.52 2.79 -1.19
N LEU A 47 10.81 2.41 -1.34
CA LEU A 47 11.64 2.81 -2.48
C LEU A 47 11.04 2.35 -3.82
N MET A 48 10.45 1.16 -3.84
CA MET A 48 9.82 0.61 -5.05
C MET A 48 8.53 1.32 -5.44
N ILE A 49 7.73 1.76 -4.46
CA ILE A 49 6.46 2.46 -4.73
C ILE A 49 6.69 3.94 -5.03
N LEU A 50 7.76 4.54 -4.54
CA LEU A 50 8.09 5.94 -4.74
C LEU A 50 8.04 6.40 -6.23
N PRO A 51 8.69 5.73 -7.20
CA PRO A 51 8.60 6.13 -8.61
C PRO A 51 7.18 6.00 -9.18
N VAL A 52 6.42 4.98 -8.76
CA VAL A 52 5.02 4.79 -9.17
C VAL A 52 4.16 5.94 -8.64
N GLY A 53 4.36 6.33 -7.38
CA GLY A 53 3.69 7.47 -6.76
C GLY A 53 4.04 8.79 -7.44
N LEU A 54 5.30 9.01 -7.80
CA LEU A 54 5.75 10.21 -8.53
C LEU A 54 5.11 10.30 -9.92
N LEU A 55 5.11 9.20 -10.68
CA LEU A 55 4.44 9.15 -11.98
C LEU A 55 2.92 9.35 -11.83
N GLY A 56 2.31 8.71 -10.83
CA GLY A 56 0.90 8.90 -10.51
C GLY A 56 0.57 10.36 -10.22
N LEU A 57 1.36 11.03 -9.39
CA LEU A 57 1.21 12.45 -9.08
C LEU A 57 1.39 13.32 -10.34
N TYR A 58 2.39 13.02 -11.17
CA TYR A 58 2.63 13.75 -12.41
C TYR A 58 1.43 13.67 -13.36
N PHE A 59 0.89 12.47 -13.59
CA PHE A 59 -0.26 12.27 -14.47
C PHE A 59 -1.55 12.88 -13.88
N HIS A 60 -1.81 12.73 -12.57
CA HIS A 60 -2.97 13.34 -11.93
C HIS A 60 -2.89 14.86 -11.96
N ARG A 61 -1.69 15.44 -11.80
CA ARG A 61 -1.47 16.88 -11.90
C ARG A 61 -1.69 17.39 -13.33
N LYS A 62 -1.21 16.64 -14.34
CA LYS A 62 -1.42 16.98 -15.74
C LYS A 62 -2.91 16.95 -16.13
N ASN A 63 -3.68 16.03 -15.54
CA ASN A 63 -5.11 15.87 -15.84
C ASN A 63 -6.02 16.75 -14.98
N GLY A 64 -5.48 17.65 -14.14
CA GLY A 64 -6.28 18.54 -13.27
C GLY A 64 -6.95 17.83 -12.08
N LEU A 65 -6.70 16.55 -11.86
CA LEU A 65 -7.31 15.72 -10.82
C LEU A 65 -6.60 15.84 -9.45
N THR A 66 -5.93 16.97 -9.19
CA THR A 66 -5.11 17.14 -7.97
C THR A 66 -5.70 18.20 -7.06
N GLU A 67 -6.30 17.75 -5.96
CA GLU A 67 -6.83 18.60 -4.91
C GLU A 67 -5.71 19.16 -4.01
N LYS A 68 -5.27 20.39 -4.30
CA LYS A 68 -4.23 21.07 -3.52
C LYS A 68 -4.64 21.32 -2.06
N GLN A 69 -5.95 21.45 -1.81
CA GLN A 69 -6.50 21.66 -0.47
C GLN A 69 -6.32 20.41 0.41
N ALA A 70 -6.40 19.21 -0.18
CA ALA A 70 -6.13 17.95 0.52
C ALA A 70 -4.62 17.67 0.66
N ALA A 71 -3.80 18.17 -0.27
CA ALA A 71 -2.35 17.92 -0.25
C ALA A 71 -1.64 18.46 1.00
N LEU A 72 -1.98 19.67 1.47
CA LEU A 72 -1.35 20.28 2.64
C LEU A 72 -1.62 19.49 3.94
N PRO A 73 -2.88 19.17 4.30
CA PRO A 73 -3.18 18.32 5.46
C PRO A 73 -2.51 16.96 5.39
N LEU A 74 -2.44 16.34 4.21
CA LEU A 74 -1.75 15.06 4.02
C LEU A 74 -0.24 15.17 4.26
N LEU A 75 0.40 16.24 3.79
CA LEU A 75 1.82 16.50 4.03
C LEU A 75 2.09 16.71 5.52
N TRP A 76 1.31 17.57 6.17
CA TRP A 76 1.48 17.90 7.58
C TRP A 76 1.16 16.74 8.53
N GLY A 77 0.21 15.86 8.18
CA GLY A 77 -0.04 14.64 8.95
C GLY A 77 0.96 13.53 8.62
N GLY A 78 1.32 13.39 7.35
CA GLY A 78 2.16 12.29 6.85
C GLY A 78 3.62 12.40 7.27
N LEU A 79 4.25 13.57 7.13
CA LEU A 79 5.66 13.79 7.47
C LEU A 79 5.99 13.41 8.93
N PRO A 80 5.33 14.00 9.95
CA PRO A 80 5.60 13.61 11.34
C PRO A 80 5.19 12.17 11.63
N GLY A 81 4.12 11.66 11.00
CA GLY A 81 3.72 10.27 11.12
C GLY A 81 4.78 9.28 10.65
N VAL A 82 5.43 9.54 9.51
CA VAL A 82 6.53 8.72 8.98
C VAL A 82 7.75 8.80 9.90
N VAL A 83 8.12 10.00 10.36
CA VAL A 83 9.27 10.17 11.27
C VAL A 83 9.04 9.43 12.58
N LEU A 84 7.87 9.58 13.20
CA LEU A 84 7.50 8.87 14.43
C LEU A 84 7.42 7.35 14.19
N GLY A 85 6.87 6.91 13.06
CA GLY A 85 6.76 5.50 12.70
C GLY A 85 8.11 4.82 12.55
N VAL A 86 9.06 5.46 11.84
CA VAL A 86 10.44 4.95 11.68
C VAL A 86 11.19 4.98 13.01
N TRP A 87 11.02 6.04 13.80
CA TRP A 87 11.65 6.16 15.12
C TRP A 87 11.15 5.09 16.09
N LEU A 88 9.84 4.83 16.12
CA LEU A 88 9.26 3.78 16.96
C LEU A 88 9.64 2.40 16.44
N GLY A 89 9.57 2.20 15.12
CA GLY A 89 9.92 0.94 14.46
C GLY A 89 11.38 0.53 14.65
N SER A 90 12.31 1.50 14.70
CA SER A 90 13.73 1.22 14.96
C SER A 90 14.05 0.86 16.42
N ARG A 91 13.11 1.11 17.35
CA ARG A 91 13.23 0.75 18.77
C ARG A 91 12.59 -0.60 19.12
N LEU A 92 11.77 -1.15 18.22
CA LEU A 92 11.08 -2.41 18.45
C LEU A 92 11.98 -3.58 18.04
N GLU A 93 11.93 -4.65 18.82
CA GLU A 93 12.53 -5.92 18.44
C GLU A 93 11.86 -6.49 17.18
N GLU A 94 12.63 -7.15 16.32
CA GLU A 94 12.17 -7.65 15.03
C GLU A 94 10.94 -8.56 15.14
N GLY A 95 10.90 -9.43 16.15
CA GLY A 95 9.76 -10.32 16.42
C GLY A 95 8.47 -9.56 16.73
N THR A 96 8.57 -8.49 17.53
CA THR A 96 7.44 -7.61 17.85
C THR A 96 6.99 -6.82 16.63
N LEU A 97 7.92 -6.23 15.87
CA LEU A 97 7.60 -5.47 14.66
C LEU A 97 6.90 -6.34 13.61
N ARG A 98 7.39 -7.57 13.41
CA ARG A 98 6.79 -8.56 12.51
C ARG A 98 5.39 -8.98 12.97
N SER A 99 5.20 -9.17 14.28
CA SER A 99 3.89 -9.55 14.84
C SER A 99 2.86 -8.42 14.69
N CYS A 100 3.25 -7.18 15.03
CA CYS A 100 2.40 -6.00 14.84
C CYS A 100 1.99 -5.83 13.38
N PHE A 101 2.94 -5.99 12.45
CA PHE A 101 2.66 -5.90 11.02
C PHE A 101 1.73 -7.03 10.55
N GLY A 102 1.95 -8.25 11.02
CA GLY A 102 1.08 -9.40 10.72
C GLY A 102 -0.37 -9.16 11.17
N VAL A 103 -0.57 -8.65 12.39
CA VAL A 103 -1.89 -8.27 12.89
C VAL A 103 -2.51 -7.17 12.03
N LEU A 104 -1.75 -6.15 11.64
CA LEU A 104 -2.23 -5.07 10.78
C LEU A 104 -2.72 -5.61 9.42
N ILE A 105 -1.97 -6.52 8.80
CA ILE A 105 -2.36 -7.14 7.52
C ILE A 105 -3.62 -7.99 7.69
N LEU A 106 -3.74 -8.76 8.78
CA LEU A 106 -4.96 -9.53 9.07
C LEU A 106 -6.18 -8.64 9.26
N LEU A 107 -6.04 -7.52 9.96
CA LEU A 107 -7.11 -6.54 10.15
C LEU A 107 -7.51 -5.90 8.82
N LEU A 108 -6.55 -5.53 7.97
CA LEU A 108 -6.82 -5.01 6.63
C LEU A 108 -7.56 -6.05 5.79
N ALA A 109 -7.07 -7.29 5.76
CA ALA A 109 -7.70 -8.39 5.01
C ALA A 109 -9.14 -8.64 5.48
N ALA A 110 -9.37 -8.66 6.79
CA ALA A 110 -10.71 -8.82 7.36
C ALA A 110 -11.63 -7.65 7.00
N ARG A 111 -11.13 -6.41 7.07
CA ARG A 111 -11.89 -5.21 6.68
C ARG A 111 -12.27 -5.23 5.21
N GLU A 112 -11.30 -5.50 4.32
CA GLU A 112 -11.54 -5.55 2.86
C GLU A 112 -12.51 -6.67 2.50
N LEU A 113 -12.33 -7.86 3.08
CA LEU A 113 -13.24 -8.98 2.88
C LEU A 113 -14.67 -8.63 3.34
N TRP A 114 -14.79 -8.00 4.50
CA TRP A 114 -16.08 -7.57 5.04
C TRP A 114 -16.75 -6.51 4.17
N MET A 115 -16.01 -5.53 3.67
CA MET A 115 -16.53 -4.54 2.72
C MET A 115 -16.98 -5.19 1.42
N GLY A 116 -16.17 -6.10 0.86
CA GLY A 116 -16.52 -6.89 -0.33
C GLY A 116 -17.78 -7.72 -0.13
N LEU A 117 -17.88 -8.43 1.00
CA LEU A 117 -19.07 -9.22 1.37
C LEU A 117 -20.32 -8.33 1.53
N ARG A 118 -20.19 -7.15 2.14
CA ARG A 118 -21.30 -6.20 2.26
C ARG A 118 -21.76 -5.70 0.90
N LEU A 119 -20.84 -5.37 0.00
CA LEU A 119 -21.16 -4.93 -1.36
C LEU A 119 -21.86 -6.04 -2.16
N LEU A 120 -21.36 -7.27 -2.08
CA LEU A 120 -22.00 -8.44 -2.70
C LEU A 120 -23.40 -8.71 -2.13
N ARG A 121 -23.58 -8.52 -0.82
CA ARG A 121 -24.86 -8.71 -0.15
C ARG A 121 -25.88 -7.63 -0.52
N GLN A 122 -25.44 -6.39 -0.78
CA GLN A 122 -26.32 -5.27 -1.14
C GLN A 122 -26.68 -5.26 -2.64
N ASN A 123 -25.70 -5.49 -3.53
CA ASN A 123 -25.90 -5.35 -4.99
C ASN A 123 -26.11 -6.69 -5.71
N GLY A 124 -26.03 -7.82 -4.99
CA GLY A 124 -25.93 -9.14 -5.62
C GLY A 124 -24.66 -9.27 -6.47
N TRP A 125 -24.60 -10.25 -7.36
CA TRP A 125 -23.49 -10.41 -8.31
C TRP A 125 -23.41 -9.29 -9.38
N ARG A 126 -24.22 -8.24 -9.27
CA ARG A 126 -24.18 -7.08 -10.16
C ARG A 126 -23.20 -6.06 -9.59
N LEU A 127 -21.94 -6.14 -10.05
CA LEU A 127 -20.94 -5.10 -9.85
C LEU A 127 -21.32 -3.87 -10.70
N THR A 128 -22.35 -3.13 -10.30
CA THR A 128 -22.67 -1.84 -10.91
C THR A 128 -21.60 -0.84 -10.49
N ALA A 129 -20.88 -0.27 -11.48
CA ALA A 129 -19.92 0.79 -11.21
C ALA A 129 -20.60 1.93 -10.43
N PRO A 130 -19.92 2.53 -9.43
CA PRO A 130 -20.47 3.69 -8.74
C PRO A 130 -20.84 4.78 -9.77
N PRO A 131 -21.95 5.50 -9.59
CA PRO A 131 -22.31 6.60 -10.48
C PRO A 131 -21.13 7.53 -10.61
N GLN A 132 -20.65 7.77 -11.83
CA GLN A 132 -19.55 8.71 -12.03
C GLN A 132 -20.06 10.10 -11.66
N GLU A 133 -19.54 10.64 -10.57
CA GLU A 133 -19.73 12.03 -10.18
C GLU A 133 -19.08 12.87 -11.29
N LYS A 134 -19.93 13.55 -12.08
CA LYS A 134 -19.45 14.43 -13.15
C LYS A 134 -18.62 15.56 -12.52
N PRO A 135 -17.56 16.02 -13.21
CA PRO A 135 -16.74 17.13 -12.73
C PRO A 135 -17.53 18.42 -12.53
#